data_AF-A0A822A2D7-F1
#
_entry.id   AF-A0A822A2D7-F1
#
_cell.length_a   1.000
_cell.length_b   1.000
_cell.length_c   1.000
_cell.angle_alpha   90.00
_cell.angle_beta   90.00
_cell.angle_gamma   90.00
#
_symmetry.space_group_name_H-M   'P 1'
#
loop_
_entity.id
_entity.type
_entity.pdbx_description
1 polymer ?
#
loop_
_entity_poly.entity_id
_entity_poly.type
_entity_poly.pdbx_seq_one_letter_code
_entity_poly.pdbx_strand_id
1 'polypeptide(L)' 'DIGNVRRSLVVADSIVLAGRTRQVTKVMVYRPEWLNKFYTRPIAQLTAILNRERQQQAIHNLLNTCNIS' A
#
# COMPACT_ATOMS: atom_id res chain seq x y z
N ASP A 1 -20.58 -16.30 0.54
CA ASP A 1 -20.09 -16.14 1.92
C ASP A 1 -18.62 -15.75 1.93
N ILE A 2 -18.31 -14.47 2.14
CA ILE A 2 -16.94 -13.96 2.32
C ILE A 2 -16.84 -13.51 3.78
N GLY A 3 -17.01 -14.47 4.69
CA GLY A 3 -17.07 -14.24 6.14
C GLY A 3 -15.89 -14.88 6.85
N ASN A 4 -14.69 -14.30 6.77
CA ASN A 4 -13.68 -14.39 7.84
C ASN A 4 -12.42 -13.58 7.52
N VAL A 5 -12.48 -12.26 7.67
CA VAL A 5 -11.24 -11.50 7.88
C VAL A 5 -10.87 -11.70 9.35
N ARG A 6 -10.12 -12.77 9.65
CA ARG A 6 -9.52 -12.98 10.97
C ARG A 6 -8.72 -11.73 11.33
N ARG A 7 -9.14 -11.01 12.38
CA ARG A 7 -8.40 -9.90 12.97
C ARG A 7 -7.22 -10.45 13.79
N SER A 8 -6.31 -11.17 13.14
CA SER A 8 -5.09 -11.64 13.78
C SER A 8 -4.10 -10.48 13.82
N LEU A 9 -3.92 -9.91 15.01
CA LEU A 9 -2.77 -9.07 15.30
C LEU A 9 -1.53 -9.96 15.16
N VAL A 10 -0.74 -9.76 14.11
CA VAL A 10 0.53 -10.47 13.94
C VAL A 10 1.61 -9.63 14.61
N VAL A 11 2.16 -10.13 15.71
CA VAL A 11 3.35 -9.58 16.35
C VAL A 11 4.53 -10.43 15.90
N ALA A 12 5.52 -9.81 15.27
CA ALA A 12 6.74 -10.46 14.82
C ALA A 12 7.93 -9.81 15.53
N ASP A 13 8.91 -10.61 15.97
CA ASP A 13 10.10 -10.10 16.64
C ASP A 13 11.06 -9.36 15.68
N SER A 14 10.95 -9.63 14.38
CA SER A 14 11.73 -8.96 13.34
C SER A 14 10.95 -8.75 12.05
N ILE A 15 11.31 -7.68 11.32
CA ILE A 15 10.76 -7.37 9.99
C ILE A 15 11.90 -7.17 8.99
N VAL A 16 11.70 -7.62 7.76
CA VAL A 16 12.66 -7.41 6.67
C VAL A 16 12.25 -6.18 5.87
N LEU A 17 13.08 -5.15 5.89
CA LEU A 17 12.88 -3.90 5.15
C LEU A 17 14.07 -3.67 4.22
N ALA A 18 13.83 -3.63 2.91
CA ALA A 18 14.87 -3.43 1.89
C ALA A 18 16.08 -4.37 2.05
N GLY A 19 15.82 -5.66 2.30
CA GLY A 19 16.87 -6.69 2.46
C GLY A 19 17.63 -6.64 3.79
N ARG A 20 17.26 -5.75 4.72
CA ARG A 20 17.83 -5.68 6.07
C ARG A 20 16.82 -6.16 7.10
N THR A 21 17.22 -7.10 7.94
CA THR A 21 16.45 -7.52 9.11
C THR A 21 16.54 -6.44 10.18
N ARG A 22 15.40 -5.94 10.63
CA ARG A 22 15.31 -5.00 11.75
C ARG A 22 14.55 -5.64 12.90
N GLN A 23 15.11 -5.50 14.11
CA GLN A 23 14.46 -5.94 15.34
C GLN A 23 13.29 -5.02 15.67
N VAL A 24 12.16 -5.60 16.08
CA VAL A 24 10.99 -4.84 16.50
C VAL A 24 11.21 -4.37 17.93
N THR A 25 11.55 -3.10 18.10
CA THR A 25 11.81 -2.51 19.42
C THR A 25 10.56 -2.04 20.13
N LYS A 26 9.46 -1.79 19.39
CA LYS A 26 8.19 -1.34 19.94
C LYS A 26 7.03 -1.70 19.02
N VAL A 27 6.02 -2.34 19.59
CA VAL A 27 4.73 -2.59 18.93
C VAL A 27 3.78 -1.44 19.30
N MET A 28 3.28 -0.71 18.30
CA MET A 28 2.25 0.31 18.53
C MET A 28 0.88 -0.27 18.16
N VAL A 29 -0.03 -0.31 19.13
CA VAL A 29 -1.40 -0.80 18.94
C VAL A 29 -2.33 0.41 18.89
N TYR A 30 -3.08 0.51 17.80
CA TYR A 30 -4.05 1.58 17.59
C TYR A 30 -5.45 1.00 17.50
N ARG A 31 -6.45 1.81 17.88
CA ARG A 31 -7.85 1.44 17.65
C ARG A 31 -8.12 1.32 16.14
N PRO A 32 -8.91 0.33 15.68
CA PRO A 32 -9.22 0.15 14.26
C PRO A 32 -9.78 1.40 13.58
N GLU A 33 -10.60 2.18 14.30
CA GLU A 33 -11.20 3.41 13.80
C GLU A 33 -10.15 4.49 13.52
N TRP A 34 -9.14 4.59 14.39
CA TRP A 34 -8.03 5.53 14.22
C TRP A 34 -7.16 5.14 13.02
N LEU A 35 -6.79 3.85 12.91
CA LEU A 35 -6.02 3.34 11.76
C LEU A 35 -6.75 3.59 10.45
N ASN A 36 -8.05 3.28 10.42
CA ASN A 36 -8.83 3.49 9.21
C ASN A 36 -8.87 4.96 8.79
N LYS A 37 -9.11 5.86 9.75
CA LYS A 37 -9.22 7.30 9.49
C LYS A 37 -7.89 7.94 9.07
N PHE A 38 -6.81 7.60 9.75
CA PHE A 38 -5.53 8.33 9.62
C PHE A 38 -4.46 7.60 8.83
N TYR A 39 -4.58 6.29 8.62
CA TYR A 39 -3.58 5.50 7.91
C TYR A 39 -4.17 4.86 6.65
N THR A 40 -5.13 3.96 6.79
CA THR A 40 -5.61 3.14 5.68
C THR A 40 -6.30 3.98 4.60
N ARG A 41 -7.21 4.88 4.98
CA ARG A 41 -7.98 5.70 4.02
C ARG A 41 -7.09 6.67 3.22
N PRO A 42 -6.17 7.45 3.85
CA PRO A 42 -5.25 8.30 3.09
C PRO A 42 -4.33 7.50 2.15
N ILE A 43 -3.79 6.36 2.60
CA ILE A 43 -2.92 5.52 1.77
C ILE A 43 -3.67 4.96 0.56
N ALA A 44 -4.93 4.55 0.73
CA ALA A 44 -5.77 4.10 -0.38
C ALA A 44 -6.01 5.21 -1.42
N GLN A 45 -6.26 6.45 -0.96
CA GLN A 45 -6.42 7.61 -1.83
C GLN A 45 -5.13 7.91 -2.61
N LEU A 46 -3.99 7.93 -1.92
CA LEU A 46 -2.68 8.13 -2.54
C LEU A 46 -2.39 7.05 -3.59
N THR A 47 -2.68 5.79 -3.26
CA THR A 47 -2.49 4.67 -4.19
C THR A 47 -3.36 4.83 -5.44
N ALA A 48 -4.61 5.28 -5.30
CA ALA A 48 -5.49 5.54 -6.43
C ALA A 48 -4.93 6.66 -7.34
N ILE A 49 -4.41 7.74 -6.76
CA ILE A 49 -3.77 8.83 -7.50
C ILE A 49 -2.56 8.32 -8.27
N LEU A 50 -1.63 7.63 -7.59
CA LEU A 50 -0.41 7.10 -8.21
C LEU A 50 -0.70 6.07 -9.31
N ASN A 51 -1.77 5.29 -9.16
CA ASN A 51 -2.19 4.35 -10.20
C ASN A 51 -2.76 5.08 -11.42
N ARG A 52 -3.53 6.15 -11.21
CA ARG A 52 -4.06 6.99 -12.29
C ARG A 52 -2.94 7.65 -13.08
N GLU A 53 -1.94 8.20 -12.39
CA GLU A 53 -0.75 8.78 -13.02
C GLU A 53 0.04 7.75 -13.83
N ARG A 54 0.26 6.54 -13.27
CA ARG A 54 0.89 5.44 -14.00
C ARG A 54 0.12 5.04 -15.25
N GLN A 55 -1.22 4.99 -15.19
CA GLN A 55 -2.05 4.71 -16.35
C GLN A 55 -1.96 5.82 -17.41
N GLN A 56 -1.98 7.09 -17.01
CA GLN A 56 -1.82 8.21 -17.92
C GLN A 56 -0.45 8.22 -18.59
N GLN A 57 0.62 7.94 -17.84
CA GLN A 57 1.96 7.80 -18.39
C GLN A 57 2.04 6.62 -19.37
N ALA A 58 1.43 5.48 -19.04
CA ALA A 58 1.37 4.33 -19.94
C ALA A 58 0.63 4.67 -21.25
N ILE A 59 -0.54 5.34 -21.17
CA ILE A 59 -1.29 5.79 -22.35
C ILE A 59 -0.48 6.78 -23.18
N HIS A 60 0.15 7.77 -22.55
CA HIS A 60 1.01 8.74 -23.23
C HIS A 60 2.15 8.04 -23.98
N ASN A 61 2.80 7.06 -23.36
CA ASN A 61 3.86 6.29 -23.99
C ASN A 61 3.35 5.47 -25.20
N LEU A 62 2.18 4.83 -25.08
CA LEU A 62 1.56 4.08 -26.17
C LEU A 62 1.22 4.99 -27.36
N LEU A 63 0.63 6.16 -27.11
CA LEU A 63 0.30 7.11 -28.17
C LEU A 63 1.56 7.61 -28.90
N ASN A 64 2.64 7.87 -28.16
CA ASN A 64 3.89 8.33 -28.76
C ASN A 64 4.63 7.23 -29.54
N THR A 65 4.54 5.97 -29.11
CA THR A 65 5.10 4.86 -29.89
C THR A 65 4.34 4.59 -31.19
N CYS A 66 3.03 4.88 -31.24
CA CYS A 66 2.23 4.72 -32.46
C CYS A 66 2.41 5.86 -33.47
N ASN A 67 3.16 6.93 -33.14
CA ASN A 67 3.40 8.09 -34.01
C ASN A 67 4.77 8.03 -34.73
N ILE A 68 5.56 6.97 -34.52
CA ILE A 68 6.88 6.76 -35.16
C ILE A 68 6.87 5.42 -35.93
N SER A 69 5.79 5.13 -36.66
CA SER A 69 5.71 3.99 -37.60
C SER A 69 5.11 4.43 -38.92
#